data_AF-A0A4R4SA29-F1
#
_entry.id   AF-A0A4R4SA29-F1
#
_cell.length_a   1.000
_cell.length_b   1.000
_cell.length_c   1.000
_cell.angle_alpha   90.00
_cell.angle_beta   90.00
_cell.angle_gamma   90.00
#
_symmetry.space_group_name_H-M   'P 1'
#
loop_
_entity.id
_entity.type
_entity.pdbx_description
1 polymer ?
#
loop_
_entity_poly.entity_id
_entity_poly.type
_entity_poly.pdbx_seq_one_letter_code
_entity_poly.pdbx_strand_id
1 'polypeptide(L)' 'MESGRPIDGAPPRVDCRRVARCLRSMSLFAEGAAAMALALGREDAVSCAVVLSAVLRSAAEVVEGPLRP' A
#
# COMPACT_ATOMS: atom_id res chain seq x y z
N MET A 1 -40.83 5.81 -20.19
CA MET A 1 -40.19 7.14 -20.11
C MET A 1 -40.17 7.47 -18.63
N GLU A 2 -39.08 7.65 -17.89
CA GLU A 2 -37.67 8.02 -18.09
C GLU A 2 -36.83 7.10 -17.16
N SER A 3 -35.77 6.40 -17.60
CA SER A 3 -34.41 6.85 -17.90
C SER A 3 -33.81 7.82 -16.88
N GLY A 4 -33.13 7.27 -15.87
CA GLY A 4 -32.25 8.01 -14.97
C GLY A 4 -31.06 7.15 -14.56
N ARG A 5 -30.36 6.54 -15.52
CA ARG A 5 -29.03 5.97 -15.25
C ARG A 5 -28.06 7.13 -15.07
N PRO A 6 -27.27 7.20 -13.98
CA PRO A 6 -26.21 8.19 -13.90
C PRO A 6 -25.16 7.83 -14.95
N ILE A 7 -25.16 8.60 -16.05
CA ILE A 7 -24.02 8.71 -16.95
C ILE A 7 -23.06 9.64 -16.23
N ASP A 8 -22.20 9.10 -15.40
CA ASP A 8 -21.04 9.82 -14.93
C ASP A 8 -19.81 8.98 -15.28
N GLY A 9 -19.23 9.28 -16.44
CA GLY A 9 -17.93 8.78 -16.88
C GLY A 9 -16.78 9.39 -16.07
N ALA A 10 -17.00 9.66 -14.78
CA ALA A 10 -15.95 10.08 -13.88
C ALA A 10 -15.07 8.85 -13.59
N PRO A 11 -13.75 8.90 -13.89
CA PRO A 11 -12.87 7.83 -13.47
C PRO A 11 -13.01 7.65 -11.96
N PRO A 12 -12.99 6.40 -11.43
CA PRO A 12 -13.15 6.18 -10.00
C PRO A 12 -12.12 7.05 -9.28
N ARG A 13 -12.58 8.04 -8.51
CA ARG A 13 -11.69 8.88 -7.72
C ARG A 13 -10.86 7.93 -6.87
N VAL A 14 -9.55 7.95 -7.08
CA VAL A 14 -8.63 7.08 -6.35
C VAL A 14 -8.85 7.36 -4.86
N ASP A 15 -9.41 6.38 -4.15
CA ASP A 15 -9.65 6.50 -2.72
C ASP A 15 -8.31 6.39 -1.99
N CYS A 16 -7.73 7.54 -1.63
CA CYS A 16 -6.45 7.61 -0.94
C CYS A 16 -6.44 6.76 0.34
N ARG A 17 -7.59 6.60 1.04
CA ARG A 17 -7.67 5.74 2.23
C ARG A 17 -7.55 4.27 1.87
N ARG A 18 -8.18 3.85 0.77
CA ARG A 18 -8.05 2.47 0.25
C ARG A 18 -6.61 2.21 -0.18
N VAL A 19 -5.97 3.16 -0.88
CA VAL A 19 -4.58 3.03 -1.32
C VAL A 19 -3.64 2.95 -0.12
N ALA A 20 -3.76 3.86 0.85
CA ALA A 20 -2.96 3.83 2.08
C ALA A 20 -3.13 2.52 2.86
N ARG A 21 -4.37 1.99 2.96
CA ARG A 21 -4.62 0.68 3.56
C ARG A 21 -3.92 -0.44 2.80
N CYS A 22 -4.01 -0.45 1.47
CA CYS A 22 -3.33 -1.45 0.65
C CYS A 22 -1.81 -1.41 0.85
N LEU A 23 -1.22 -0.21 0.87
CA LEU A 23 0.22 -0.02 1.10
C LEU A 23 0.65 -0.54 2.49
N ARG A 24 -0.13 -0.25 3.53
CA ARG A 24 0.10 -0.79 4.88
C ARG A 24 0.00 -2.32 4.92
N SER A 25 -0.99 -2.91 4.26
CA SER A 25 -1.11 -4.37 4.17
C SER A 25 0.07 -5.00 3.42
N MET A 26 0.55 -4.37 2.34
CA MET A 26 1.74 -4.84 1.62
C MET A 26 3.02 -4.70 2.47
N SER A 27 3.15 -3.64 3.28
CA SER A 27 4.27 -3.47 4.21
C SER A 27 4.32 -4.61 5.23
N LEU A 28 3.18 -5.00 5.82
CA LEU A 28 3.11 -6.18 6.71
C LEU A 28 3.48 -7.49 5.99
N PHE A 29 3.08 -7.65 4.73
CA PHE A 29 3.48 -8.80 3.94
C PHE A 29 4.99 -8.83 3.69
N ALA A 30 5.60 -7.68 3.40
CA ALA A 30 7.05 -7.55 3.24
C ALA A 30 7.80 -7.87 4.54
N GLU A 31 7.27 -7.47 5.70
CA GLU A 31 7.83 -7.87 7.01
C GLU A 31 7.77 -9.40 7.22
N GLY A 32 6.65 -10.03 6.89
CA GLY A 32 6.53 -11.49 6.91
C GLY A 32 7.50 -12.19 5.96
N ALA A 33 7.69 -11.63 4.76
CA ALA A 33 8.67 -12.12 3.80
C ALA A 33 10.10 -11.98 4.32
N ALA A 34 10.43 -10.88 5.01
CA ALA A 34 11.73 -10.69 5.66
C ALA A 34 11.96 -11.75 6.76
N ALA A 35 10.96 -12.02 7.59
CA ALA A 35 11.04 -13.07 8.62
C ALA A 35 11.26 -14.46 8.01
N MET A 36 10.56 -14.78 6.92
CA MET A 36 10.76 -16.04 6.18
C MET A 36 12.14 -16.11 5.53
N ALA A 37 12.62 -15.02 4.92
CA ALA A 37 13.96 -14.97 4.33
C ALA A 37 15.06 -15.14 5.39
N LEU A 38 14.89 -14.54 6.58
CA LEU A 38 15.77 -14.76 7.73
C LEU A 38 15.79 -16.23 8.14
N ALA A 39 14.62 -16.86 8.28
CA ALA A 39 14.51 -18.27 8.63
C ALA A 39 15.17 -19.21 7.61
N LEU A 40 15.24 -18.79 6.33
CA LEU A 40 15.89 -19.51 5.25
C LEU A 40 17.37 -19.15 5.06
N GLY A 41 17.94 -18.25 5.88
CA GLY A 41 19.32 -17.80 5.75
C GLY A 41 19.61 -16.96 4.50
N ARG A 42 18.59 -16.30 3.93
CA ARG A 42 18.67 -15.50 2.70
C ARG A 42 18.83 -14.01 2.99
N GLU A 43 19.99 -13.62 3.48
CA GLU A 43 20.28 -12.24 3.92
C GLU A 43 20.07 -11.18 2.81
N ASP A 44 20.30 -11.56 1.55
CA ASP A 44 20.03 -10.74 0.36
C ASP A 44 18.55 -10.36 0.24
N ALA A 45 17.67 -11.35 0.43
CA ALA A 45 16.23 -11.19 0.37
C ALA A 45 15.67 -10.45 1.59
N VAL A 46 16.29 -10.61 2.77
CA VAL A 46 15.92 -9.89 4.00
C VAL A 46 16.09 -8.39 3.80
N SER A 47 17.26 -7.96 3.34
CA SER A 47 17.54 -6.54 3.11
C SER A 47 16.55 -5.93 2.12
N CYS A 48 16.26 -6.64 1.03
CA CYS A 48 15.27 -6.22 0.04
C CYS A 48 13.86 -6.08 0.64
N ALA A 49 13.39 -7.08 1.39
CA ALA A 49 12.06 -7.09 1.99
C ALA A 49 11.90 -6.00 3.08
N VAL A 50 12.94 -5.75 3.87
CA VAL A 50 12.95 -4.67 4.88
C VAL A 50 12.87 -3.30 4.21
N VAL A 51 13.69 -3.05 3.18
CA VAL A 51 13.65 -1.79 2.42
C VAL A 51 12.27 -1.61 1.78
N LEU A 52 11.71 -2.67 1.19
CA LEU A 52 10.39 -2.63 0.58
C LEU A 52 9.30 -2.30 1.60
N SER A 53 9.33 -2.89 2.80
CA SER A 53 8.38 -2.54 3.86
C SER A 53 8.46 -1.07 4.24
N ALA A 54 9.66 -0.53 4.42
CA ALA A 54 9.87 0.88 4.75
C ALA A 54 9.33 1.80 3.65
N VAL A 55 9.62 1.51 2.38
CA VAL A 55 9.12 2.28 1.22
C VAL A 55 7.59 2.27 1.17
N LEU A 56 6.97 1.11 1.38
CA LEU A 56 5.50 0.99 1.36
C LEU A 56 4.85 1.79 2.51
N ARG A 57 5.47 1.79 3.69
CA ARG A 57 5.00 2.57 4.84
C ARG A 57 5.10 4.07 4.58
N SER A 58 6.24 4.55 4.08
CA SER A 58 6.41 5.95 3.69
C SER A 58 5.47 6.36 2.55
N ALA A 59 5.24 5.48 1.58
CA ALA A 59 4.27 5.74 0.52
C ALA A 59 2.85 5.86 1.09
N ALA A 60 2.48 5.05 2.09
CA ALA A 60 1.19 5.17 2.75
C ALA A 60 1.02 6.53 3.45
N GLU A 61 2.08 7.00 4.14
CA GLU A 61 2.10 8.32 4.79
C GLU A 61 1.96 9.46 3.77
N VAL A 62 2.66 9.38 2.63
CA VAL A 62 2.55 10.37 1.53
C VAL A 62 1.14 10.40 0.93
N VAL A 63 0.51 9.23 0.76
CA VAL A 63 -0.84 9.12 0.17
C VAL A 63 -1.92 9.64 1.12
N GLU A 64 -1.74 9.50 2.44
CA GLU A 64 -2.64 10.10 3.43
C GLU A 64 -2.51 11.63 3.48
N GLY A 65 -1.47 12.19 2.87
CA GLY A 65 -1.14 13.61 2.86
C GLY A 65 -0.68 14.09 4.24
N PRO A 66 -0.37 15.39 4.40
CA PRO A 66 -0.13 15.96 5.71
C PRO A 66 -1.46 15.91 6.50
N LEU A 67 -1.67 14.80 7.23
CA LEU A 67 -2.56 14.80 8.37
C LEU A 67 -2.02 15.87 9.31
N ARG A 68 -2.78 16.98 9.35
CA ARG A 68 -2.60 18.24 10.08
C ARG A 68 -1.55 18.25 11.20
N PRO A 69 -0.78 19.35 11.34
CA PRO A 69 -0.01 19.62 12.57
C PRO A 69 -0.92 19.64 13.80
#